data_AF-A0A1I2JY85-F1
#
_entry.id   AF-A0A1I2JY85-F1
#
_cell.length_a   1.000
_cell.length_b   1.000
_cell.length_c   1.000
_cell.angle_alpha   90.00
_cell.angle_beta   90.00
_cell.angle_gamma   90.00
#
_symmetry.space_group_name_H-M   'P 1'
#
loop_
_entity.id
_entity.type
_entity.pdbx_description
1 polymer ?
#
loop_
_entity_poly.entity_id
_entity_poly.type
_entity_poly.pdbx_seq_one_letter_code
_entity_poly.pdbx_strand_id
1 'polypeptide(L)'
;MDESKIEQMRSTLNKLEDIKNSQESIIDKINHVITDLFQHPDKELEKAMNSAHQKSSDNVDAVREAMEEYEMRINKLENQG
;
A
#
# COMPACT_ATOMS: atom_id res chain seq x y z
N MET A 1 -31.48 1.30 1.30
CA MET A 1 -30.03 1.06 1.42
C MET A 1 -29.60 1.52 2.80
N ASP A 2 -28.74 0.80 3.52
CA ASP A 2 -28.24 1.27 4.83
C ASP A 2 -27.05 2.21 4.58
N GLU A 3 -27.35 3.51 4.42
CA GLU A 3 -26.36 4.56 4.14
C GLU A 3 -25.21 4.56 5.16
N SER A 4 -25.51 4.26 6.43
CA SER A 4 -24.51 4.16 7.49
C SER A 4 -23.52 3.03 7.24
N LYS A 5 -23.99 1.90 6.71
CA LYS A 5 -23.12 0.79 6.32
C LYS A 5 -22.18 1.17 5.18
N ILE A 6 -22.67 1.87 4.16
CA ILE A 6 -21.84 2.32 3.03
C ILE A 6 -20.80 3.34 3.49
N GLU A 7 -21.19 4.27 4.37
CA GLU A 7 -20.26 5.23 4.96
C GLU A 7 -19.13 4.55 5.75
N GLN A 8 -19.46 3.54 6.56
CA GLN A 8 -18.46 2.74 7.26
C GLN A 8 -17.51 1.99 6.32
N MET A 9 -18.03 1.47 5.21
CA MET A 9 -17.21 0.83 4.19
C MET A 9 -16.27 1.84 3.53
N ARG A 10 -16.77 3.01 3.12
CA ARG A 10 -15.92 4.10 2.57
C ARG A 10 -14.84 4.55 3.55
N SER A 11 -15.16 4.65 4.85
CA SER A 11 -14.17 4.93 5.89
C SER A 11 -13.09 3.86 5.99
N THR A 12 -13.44 2.59 5.76
CA THR A 12 -12.48 1.48 5.71
C THR A 12 -11.58 1.58 4.48
N LEU A 13 -12.14 1.97 3.31
CA LEU A 13 -11.36 2.19 2.09
C LEU A 13 -10.29 3.27 2.29
N ASN A 14 -10.63 4.38 2.96
CA ASN A 14 -9.65 5.44 3.27
C ASN A 14 -8.49 4.91 4.13
N LYS A 15 -8.76 4.02 5.10
CA LYS A 15 -7.71 3.41 5.93
C LYS A 15 -6.79 2.50 5.11
N LEU A 16 -7.33 1.80 4.10
CA LEU A 16 -6.52 0.99 3.19
C LEU A 16 -5.64 1.88 2.31
N GLU A 17 -6.17 3.01 1.83
CA GLU A 17 -5.40 4.01 1.09
C GLU A 17 -4.25 4.59 1.94
N ASP A 18 -4.51 4.92 3.21
CA ASP A 18 -3.48 5.38 4.15
C ASP A 18 -2.35 4.35 4.34
N ILE A 19 -2.71 3.05 4.43
CA ILE A 19 -1.72 1.97 4.52
C ILE A 19 -0.88 1.92 3.24
N LYS A 20 -1.51 1.95 2.07
CA LYS A 20 -0.80 1.93 0.77
C LYS A 20 0.17 3.11 0.65
N ASN A 21 -0.29 4.33 0.95
CA ASN A 21 0.51 5.55 0.89
C ASN A 21 1.70 5.48 1.88
N SER A 22 1.49 4.87 3.05
CA SER A 22 2.57 4.63 4.02
C SER A 22 3.62 3.65 3.49
N GLN A 23 3.22 2.59 2.77
CA GLN A 23 4.15 1.66 2.14
C GLN A 23 4.93 2.31 0.99
N GLU A 24 4.28 3.13 0.17
CA GLU A 24 4.95 3.91 -0.89
C GLU A 24 6.01 4.85 -0.29
N SER A 25 5.70 5.53 0.84
CA SER A 25 6.69 6.34 1.56
C SER A 25 7.88 5.53 2.11
N ILE A 26 7.64 4.29 2.52
CA ILE A 26 8.72 3.38 2.97
C ILE A 26 9.62 3.00 1.79
N ILE A 27 9.03 2.70 0.63
CA ILE A 27 9.77 2.40 -0.61
C ILE A 27 10.71 3.55 -0.97
N ASP A 28 10.22 4.80 -0.94
CA ASP A 28 11.04 5.98 -1.23
C ASP A 28 12.24 6.11 -0.28
N LYS A 29 12.03 5.88 1.01
CA LYS A 29 13.11 5.91 2.02
C LYS A 29 14.13 4.80 1.80
N ILE A 30 13.69 3.61 1.40
CA ILE A 30 14.59 2.50 1.06
C ILE A 30 15.43 2.86 -0.18
N ASN A 31 14.80 3.47 -1.20
CA ASN A 31 15.51 3.93 -2.40
C ASN A 31 16.58 4.98 -2.10
N HIS A 32 16.33 5.89 -1.16
CA HIS A 32 17.36 6.82 -0.68
C HIS A 32 18.54 6.09 -0.04
N VAL A 33 18.30 5.10 0.84
CA VAL A 33 19.39 4.31 1.43
C VAL A 33 20.18 3.56 0.36
N ILE A 34 19.52 2.91 -0.61
CA ILE A 34 20.18 2.23 -1.73
C ILE A 34 21.04 3.22 -2.54
N THR A 35 20.55 4.44 -2.73
CA THR A 35 21.28 5.49 -3.46
C THR A 35 22.54 5.92 -2.72
N ASP A 36 22.47 6.07 -1.39
CA ASP A 36 23.63 6.41 -0.55
C ASP A 36 24.71 5.32 -0.57
N LEU A 37 24.30 4.04 -0.68
CA LEU A 37 25.23 2.91 -0.81
C LEU A 37 26.04 2.92 -2.10
N PHE A 38 25.62 3.63 -3.15
CA PHE A 38 26.47 3.81 -4.34
C PHE A 38 27.73 4.62 -4.05
N GLN A 39 27.69 5.53 -3.07
CA GLN A 39 28.87 6.30 -2.64
C GLN A 39 29.71 5.54 -1.61
N HIS A 40 29.05 4.79 -0.73
CA HIS A 40 29.69 4.01 0.33
C HIS A 40 29.16 2.56 0.33
N PRO A 41 29.74 1.68 -0.50
CA PRO A 41 29.21 0.34 -0.69
C PRO A 41 29.26 -0.53 0.57
N ASP A 42 28.11 -1.05 0.96
CA ASP A 42 27.96 -2.13 1.94
C ASP A 42 27.02 -3.19 1.34
N LYS A 43 27.59 -4.34 0.97
CA LYS A 43 26.88 -5.41 0.26
C LYS A 43 25.80 -6.08 1.12
N GLU A 44 26.01 -6.19 2.43
CA GLU A 44 25.04 -6.81 3.32
C GLU A 44 23.85 -5.87 3.54
N LEU A 45 24.13 -4.57 3.71
CA LEU A 45 23.09 -3.56 3.81
C LEU A 45 22.31 -3.42 2.50
N GLU A 46 22.98 -3.40 1.34
CA GLU A 46 22.34 -3.34 0.02
C GLU A 46 21.37 -4.53 -0.18
N LYS A 47 21.82 -5.74 0.15
CA LYS A 47 20.97 -6.95 0.08
C LYS A 47 19.76 -6.84 1.00
N ALA A 48 19.93 -6.34 2.22
CA ALA A 48 18.84 -6.14 3.16
C ALA A 48 17.83 -5.10 2.64
N MET A 49 18.31 -3.98 2.08
CA MET A 49 17.46 -2.92 1.53
C MET A 49 16.71 -3.38 0.29
N ASN A 50 17.34 -4.12 -0.62
CA ASN A 50 16.64 -4.73 -1.76
C ASN A 50 15.53 -5.69 -1.32
N SER A 51 15.76 -6.48 -0.26
CA SER A 51 14.71 -7.35 0.31
C SER A 51 13.57 -6.53 0.94
N ALA A 52 13.89 -5.44 1.64
CA ALA A 52 12.88 -4.55 2.22
C ALA A 52 12.06 -3.83 1.14
N HIS A 53 12.70 -3.39 0.05
CA HIS A 53 12.05 -2.79 -1.10
C HIS A 53 11.03 -3.76 -1.71
N GLN A 54 11.45 -4.99 -2.02
CA GLN A 54 10.56 -6.00 -2.59
C GLN A 54 9.34 -6.27 -1.70
N LYS A 55 9.55 -6.50 -0.40
CA LYS A 55 8.45 -6.75 0.54
C LYS A 55 7.47 -5.58 0.63
N SER A 56 7.98 -4.34 0.58
CA SER A 56 7.14 -3.15 0.62
C SER A 56 6.34 -3.01 -0.68
N SER A 57 6.96 -3.31 -1.83
CA SER A 57 6.30 -3.34 -3.14
C SER A 57 5.19 -4.40 -3.18
N ASP A 58 5.48 -5.62 -2.75
CA ASP A 58 4.50 -6.71 -2.70
C ASP A 58 3.29 -6.33 -1.81
N ASN A 59 3.54 -5.60 -0.73
CA ASN A 59 2.50 -5.13 0.17
C ASN A 59 1.66 -3.99 -0.44
N VAL A 60 2.27 -3.07 -1.19
CA VAL A 60 1.53 -2.05 -1.96
C VAL A 60 0.56 -2.72 -2.93
N ASP A 61 1.03 -3.73 -3.66
CA ASP A 61 0.21 -4.45 -4.65
C ASP A 61 -0.92 -5.24 -3.97
N ALA A 62 -0.63 -5.94 -2.88
CA ALA A 62 -1.65 -6.67 -2.11
C ALA A 62 -2.73 -5.74 -1.53
N VAL A 63 -2.34 -4.58 -1.00
CA VAL A 63 -3.30 -3.59 -0.49
C VAL A 63 -4.12 -2.98 -1.63
N ARG A 64 -3.51 -2.70 -2.78
CA ARG A 64 -4.22 -2.19 -3.97
C ARG A 64 -5.28 -3.18 -4.45
N GLU A 65 -4.93 -4.45 -4.59
CA GLU A 65 -5.89 -5.51 -4.98
C GLU A 65 -7.05 -5.59 -3.97
N ALA A 66 -6.74 -5.58 -2.67
CA ALA A 66 -7.76 -5.58 -1.62
C ALA A 66 -8.68 -4.34 -1.68
N MET A 67 -8.13 -3.16 -2.00
CA MET A 67 -8.91 -1.92 -2.20
C MET A 67 -9.86 -2.05 -3.39
N GLU A 68 -9.38 -2.51 -4.54
CA GLU A 68 -10.18 -2.69 -5.76
C GLU A 68 -11.33 -3.67 -5.53
N GLU A 69 -11.06 -4.82 -4.90
CA GLU A 69 -12.10 -5.78 -4.53
C GLU A 69 -13.13 -5.21 -3.56
N TYR A 70 -12.68 -4.36 -2.62
CA TYR A 70 -13.55 -3.75 -1.62
C TYR A 70 -14.42 -2.65 -2.23
N GLU A 71 -13.85 -1.81 -3.10
CA GLU A 71 -14.56 -0.79 -3.86
C GLU A 71 -15.63 -1.40 -4.78
N MET A 72 -15.32 -2.50 -5.47
CA MET A 72 -16.31 -3.24 -6.26
C MET A 72 -17.50 -3.71 -5.41
N ARG A 73 -17.29 -4.09 -4.15
CA ARG A 73 -18.37 -4.48 -3.22
C ARG A 73 -19.22 -3.27 -2.82
N ILE A 74 -18.62 -2.12 -2.58
CA ILE A 74 -19.34 -0.86 -2.30
C ILE A 74 -20.21 -0.49 -3.50
N ASN A 75 -19.63 -0.45 -4.70
CA ASN A 75 -20.32 -0.08 -5.93
C ASN A 75 -21.51 -1.00 -6.24
N LYS A 76 -21.40 -2.30 -5.94
CA LYS A 76 -22.53 -3.24 -6.07
C LYS A 76 -23.67 -2.92 -5.11
N LEU A 77 -23.36 -2.54 -3.87
CA LEU A 77 -24.39 -2.18 -2.87
C LEU A 77 -25.09 -0.88 -3.26
N GLU A 78 -24.33 0.10 -3.76
CA GLU A 78 -24.85 1.39 -4.23
C GLU A 78 -25.75 1.27 -5.45
N ASN A 79 -25.42 0.37 -6.39
CA ASN A 79 -26.21 0.15 -7.61
C ASN A 79 -27.41 -0.80 -7.41
N GLN A 80 -27.56 -1.43 -6.25
CA GLN A 80 -28.63 -2.40 -5.93
C GLN A 80 -29.73 -1.83 -5.02
N GLY A 81 -29.62 -0.59 -4.56
CA GLY A 81 -30.63 0.06 -3.72
C GLY A 81 -31.19 1.32 -4.35
#